data_AF-A0A7V6HAT2-F1
#
_entry.id   AF-A0A7V6HAT2-F1
#
_cell.length_a   1.000
_cell.length_b   1.000
_cell.length_c   1.000
_cell.angle_alpha   90.00
_cell.angle_beta   90.00
_cell.angle_gamma   90.00
#
_symmetry.space_group_name_H-M   'P 1'
#
loop_
_entity.id
_entity.type
_entity.pdbx_description
1 polymer ?
#
loop_
_entity_poly.entity_id
_entity_poly.type
_entity_poly.pdbx_seq_one_letter_code
_entity_poly.pdbx_strand_id
1 'polypeptide(L)' 'MDSYVLFYVVQGEVIVTRNEEPARLLENQVFITEPAIVSLEAVNGARLMGIRISTGHDESDG' A
#
# COMPACT_ATOMS: atom_id res chain seq x y z
N MET A 1 -10.48 -5.30 13.35
CA MET A 1 -9.40 -6.07 12.70
C MET A 1 -8.45 -5.05 12.11
N ASP A 2 -7.32 -4.83 12.77
CA ASP A 2 -6.35 -3.84 12.31
C ASP A 2 -5.62 -4.44 11.11
N SER A 3 -6.03 -4.08 9.90
CA SER A 3 -5.35 -4.52 8.69
C SER A 3 -4.46 -3.41 8.16
N TYR A 4 -3.16 -3.66 8.11
CA TYR A 4 -2.23 -2.73 7.48
C TYR A 4 -2.10 -3.06 5.99
N VAL A 5 -1.93 -2.03 5.18
CA VAL A 5 -1.59 -2.19 3.77
C VAL A 5 -0.26 -1.53 3.51
N LEU A 6 0.61 -2.26 2.82
CA LEU A 6 1.95 -1.85 2.48
C LEU A 6 2.11 -1.89 0.96
N PHE A 7 2.66 -0.82 0.41
CA PHE A 7 2.93 -0.67 -1.02
C PHE A 7 4.41 -0.38 -1.23
N TYR A 8 5.06 -1.17 -2.08
CA TYR A 8 6.47 -1.03 -2.42
C TYR A 8 6.63 -0.78 -3.91
N VAL A 9 7.38 0.25 -4.29
CA VAL A 9 7.66 0.56 -5.70
C VAL A 9 8.88 -0.22 -6.16
N VAL A 10 8.63 -1.23 -7.00
CA VAL A 10 9.69 -2.07 -7.60
C VAL A 10 10.40 -1.32 -8.72
N GLN A 11 9.66 -0.54 -9.50
CA GLN A 11 10.19 0.19 -10.65
C GLN A 11 9.27 1.36 -11.02
N GLY A 12 9.83 2.46 -11.50
CA GLY A 12 9.09 3.63 -11.94
C GLY A 12 8.58 4.51 -10.80
N GLU A 13 7.52 5.24 -11.08
CA GLU A 13 6.93 6.23 -10.17
C GLU A 13 5.44 5.95 -9.98
N VAL A 14 4.98 6.09 -8.74
CA VAL A 14 3.58 5.94 -8.37
C VAL A 14 3.13 7.17 -7.60
N ILE A 15 2.00 7.75 -7.99
CA ILE A 15 1.32 8.77 -7.18
C ILE A 15 0.32 8.03 -6.29
N VAL A 16 0.51 8.12 -4.99
CA VAL A 16 -0.42 7.60 -3.99
C VAL A 16 -1.25 8.74 -3.44
N THR A 17 -2.57 8.60 -3.44
CA THR A 17 -3.46 9.56 -2.78
C THR A 17 -4.11 8.87 -1.61
N ARG A 18 -3.80 9.31 -0.39
CA ARG A 18 -4.40 8.82 0.85
C ARG A 18 -5.31 9.91 1.39
N ASN A 19 -6.61 9.63 1.51
CA ASN A 19 -7.59 10.60 2.04
C ASN A 19 -7.45 12.00 1.41
N GLU A 20 -7.40 12.05 0.06
CA GLU A 20 -7.26 13.29 -0.73
C GLU A 20 -5.88 13.98 -0.67
N GLU A 21 -4.92 13.43 0.09
CA GLU A 21 -3.55 13.93 0.14
C GLU A 21 -2.65 13.13 -0.83
N PRO A 22 -2.20 13.71 -1.95
CA PRO A 22 -1.30 13.04 -2.87
C PRO A 22 0.15 13.08 -2.38
N ALA A 23 0.85 11.97 -2.56
CA ALA A 23 2.28 11.83 -2.35
C ALA A 23 2.90 11.05 -3.52
N ARG A 24 4.16 11.35 -3.82
CA ARG A 24 4.92 10.64 -4.86
C ARG A 24 5.77 9.55 -4.21
N LEU A 25 5.68 8.35 -4.74
CA LEU A 25 6.53 7.21 -4.39
C LEU A 25 7.44 6.87 -5.56
N LEU A 26 8.73 6.81 -5.27
CA LEU A 26 9.79 6.45 -6.20
C LEU A 26 10.28 5.03 -5.94
N GLU A 27 11.12 4.52 -6.84
CA GLU A 27 11.73 3.20 -6.71
C GLU A 27 12.36 2.96 -5.34
N ASN A 28 12.15 1.74 -4.83
CA ASN A 28 12.61 1.28 -3.52
C ASN A 28 12.00 2.01 -2.31
N GLN A 29 11.00 2.86 -2.51
CA GLN A 29 10.23 3.44 -1.42
C GLN A 29 9.06 2.55 -1.02
N VAL A 30 8.70 2.65 0.25
CA VAL A 30 7.58 1.95 0.85
C VAL A 30 6.57 2.93 1.41
N PHE A 31 5.30 2.64 1.22
CA PHE A 31 4.18 3.34 1.82
C PHE A 31 3.39 2.36 2.67
N ILE A 32 3.19 2.70 3.94
CA ILE A 32 2.49 1.86 4.91
C ILE A 32 1.35 2.70 5.46
N THR A 33 0.14 2.14 5.48
CA THR A 33 -1.03 2.80 6.06
C THR A 33 -1.89 1.82 6.83
N GLU A 34 -2.51 2.33 7.88
CA GLU A 34 -3.75 1.79 8.45
C GLU A 34 -4.87 1.75 7.40
N PRO A 35 -6.01 1.07 7.66
CA PRO A 35 -7.14 1.04 6.74
C PRO A 35 -7.54 2.46 6.31
N ALA A 36 -7.40 2.75 5.01
CA ALA A 36 -7.68 4.06 4.43
C ALA A 36 -8.17 3.91 2.99
N ILE A 37 -8.80 4.96 2.46
CA ILE A 37 -9.10 5.05 1.04
C ILE A 37 -7.80 5.47 0.34
N VAL A 38 -7.28 4.58 -0.49
CA VAL A 38 -6.04 4.77 -1.23
C VAL A 38 -6.33 4.70 -2.72
N SER A 39 -5.90 5.72 -3.46
CA SER A 39 -5.80 5.67 -4.93
C SER A 39 -4.33 5.56 -5.32
N LEU A 40 -4.04 4.79 -6.35
CA LEU A 40 -2.70 4.56 -6.87
C LEU A 40 -2.70 4.81 -8.37
N GLU A 41 -1.85 5.72 -8.82
CA GLU A 41 -1.65 6.03 -10.23
C GLU A 41 -0.22 5.69 -10.63
N ALA A 42 -0.07 4.73 -11.54
CA ALA A 42 1.21 4.32 -12.08
C ALA A 42 1.64 5.26 -13.21
N VAL A 43 2.81 5.86 -13.07
CA VAL A 43 3.41 6.72 -14.10
C VAL A 43 4.43 5.90 -14.90
N ASN A 44 4.33 5.95 -16.23
CA ASN A 44 5.30 5.36 -17.16
C ASN A 44 5.63 3.86 -16.92
N GLY A 45 4.60 3.02 -16.72
CA GLY A 45 4.79 1.57 -16.60
C GLY A 45 5.37 1.14 -15.25
N ALA A 46 5.12 1.92 -14.20
CA ALA A 46 5.55 1.59 -12.85
C ALA A 46 5.07 0.21 -12.37
N ARG A 47 5.91 -0.46 -11.59
CA ARG A 47 5.66 -1.76 -10.96
C ARG A 47 5.53 -1.57 -9.46
N LEU A 48 4.39 -1.99 -8.91
CA LEU A 48 4.08 -1.88 -7.50
C LEU A 48 3.80 -3.27 -6.92
N MET A 49 4.25 -3.50 -5.69
CA MET A 49 3.88 -4.64 -4.88
C MET A 49 2.99 -4.19 -3.73
N GLY A 50 1.78 -4.73 -3.64
CA GLY A 50 0.86 -4.52 -2.52
C GLY A 50 0.86 -5.72 -1.59
N ILE A 51 1.03 -5.49 -0.29
CA ILE A 51 0.96 -6.49 0.77
C ILE A 51 -0.11 -6.06 1.76
N ARG A 52 -1.09 -6.93 2.01
CA ARG A 52 -2.07 -6.75 3.07
C ARG A 52 -1.65 -7.61 4.27
N ILE A 53 -1.48 -6.97 5.41
CA ILE A 53 -1.18 -7.63 6.68
C ILE A 53 -2.47 -7.68 7.48
N SER A 54 -3.00 -8.88 7.66
CA SER A 54 -4.15 -9.12 8.54
C SER A 54 -3.65 -9.47 9.93
N THR A 55 -4.06 -8.72 10.94
CA THR A 55 -3.87 -9.12 12.36
C THR A 55 -4.98 -10.09 12.76
N GLY A 56 -4.98 -11.27 12.13
CA GLY A 56 -5.72 -12.40 12.66
C GLY A 56 -4.96 -12.92 13.87
N HIS A 57 -5.51 -12.75 15.07
CA HIS A 57 -5.39 -13.84 16.02
C HIS A 57 -6.28 -14.93 15.41
N ASP A 58 -5.70 -15.89 14.70
CA ASP A 58 -6.40 -17.12 14.38
C ASP A 58 -6.64 -17.82 15.72
N GLU A 59 -7.67 -17.43 16.46
CA GLU A 59 -8.37 -18.39 17.31
C GLU A 59 -8.91 -19.44 16.34
N SER A 60 -8.12 -20.50 16.18
CA SER A 60 -8.62 -21.79 15.76
C SER A 60 -9.62 -22.24 16.83
N ASP A 61 -10.81 -21.67 16.84
CA ASP A 61 -11.95 -22.26 17.52
C ASP A 61 -12.35 -23.51 16.75
N GLY A 62 -12.31 -24.63 17.49
CA GLY A 62 -12.33 -26.00 16.99
C GLY A 62 -13.66 -26.50 16.44
#